data_AF-A0A3M2FZW3-F1
#
_entry.id   AF-A0A3M2FZW3-F1
#
_cell.length_a   1.000
_cell.length_b   1.000
_cell.length_c   1.000
_cell.angle_alpha   90.00
_cell.angle_beta   90.00
_cell.angle_gamma   90.00
#
_symmetry.space_group_name_H-M   'P 1'
#
loop_
_entity.id
_entity.type
_entity.pdbx_description
1 polymer ?
#
loop_
_entity_poly.entity_id
_entity_poly.type
_entity_poly.pdbx_seq_one_letter_code
_entity_poly.pdbx_strand_id
1 'polypeptide(L)' 'MSVLKVVQRPIDEIKPYEKNPRLNDQAVEAVAASIRQFGFRQPIVVDEAGVIVCGHTRYKAA' A
#
# COMPACT_ATOMS: atom_id res chain seq x y z
N MET A 1 17.34 -6.63 16.66
CA MET A 1 16.81 -6.15 15.36
C MET A 1 15.72 -7.13 14.92
N SER A 2 14.49 -6.66 14.72
CA SER A 2 13.44 -7.48 14.13
C SER A 2 13.74 -7.66 12.64
N VAL A 3 13.51 -8.87 12.12
CA VAL A 3 13.67 -9.18 10.69
C VAL A 3 12.45 -8.67 9.95
N LEU A 4 12.64 -8.08 8.76
CA LEU A 4 11.55 -7.70 7.86
C LEU A 4 10.72 -8.93 7.49
N LYS A 5 9.42 -8.91 7.78
CA LYS A 5 8.46 -9.94 7.36
C LYS A 5 7.56 -9.39 6.26
N VAL A 6 7.55 -10.05 5.10
CA VAL A 6 6.66 -9.72 3.98
C VAL A 6 5.69 -10.88 3.78
N VAL A 7 4.40 -10.58 3.70
CA VAL A 7 3.32 -11.55 3.56
C VAL A 7 2.26 -11.03 2.58
N GLN A 8 1.60 -11.93 1.87
CA GLN A 8 0.38 -11.61 1.13
C GLN A 8 -0.79 -11.56 2.11
N ARG A 9 -1.61 -10.51 2.03
CA ARG A 9 -2.78 -10.31 2.89
C ARG A 9 -3.96 -9.81 2.05
N PRO A 10 -5.21 -10.13 2.47
CA PRO A 10 -6.39 -9.48 1.94
C PRO A 10 -6.32 -7.95 2.10
N ILE A 11 -6.78 -7.21 1.08
CA ILE A 11 -6.67 -5.74 1.05
C ILE A 11 -7.57 -5.07 2.11
N ASP A 12 -8.69 -5.70 2.45
CA ASP A 12 -9.67 -5.29 3.45
C ASP A 12 -9.13 -5.38 4.89
N GLU A 13 -8.04 -6.10 5.12
CA GLU A 13 -7.32 -6.07 6.40
C GLU A 13 -6.41 -4.84 6.57
N ILE A 14 -6.22 -4.04 5.51
CA ILE A 14 -5.34 -2.86 5.50
C ILE A 14 -6.17 -1.59 5.60
N LYS A 15 -5.78 -0.69 6.51
CA LYS A 15 -6.52 0.54 6.82
C LYS A 15 -5.75 1.77 6.37
N PRO A 16 -6.33 2.65 5.53
CA PRO A 16 -5.73 3.95 5.27
C PRO A 16 -5.57 4.77 6.55
N TYR A 17 -4.40 5.39 6.73
CA TYR A 17 -4.26 6.43 7.76
C TYR A 17 -5.12 7.65 7.42
N GLU A 18 -6.04 8.00 8.30
CA GLU A 18 -7.06 9.04 8.11
C GLU A 18 -6.44 10.44 7.88
N LYS A 19 -5.33 10.74 8.57
CA LYS A 19 -4.65 12.04 8.45
C LYS A 19 -3.50 12.02 7.46
N ASN A 20 -3.57 11.19 6.42
CA ASN A 20 -2.56 11.19 5.36
C ASN A 20 -2.59 12.54 4.61
N PRO A 21 -1.55 13.38 4.70
CA PRO A 21 -1.56 14.70 4.09
C PRO A 21 -1.35 14.66 2.57
N ARG A 22 -1.02 13.49 2.01
CA ARG A 22 -0.60 13.36 0.61
C ARG A 22 -1.80 13.26 -0.32
N LEU A 23 -1.91 14.23 -1.24
CA LEU A 23 -2.86 14.20 -2.36
C LEU A 23 -2.15 13.60 -3.59
N ASN A 24 -2.59 12.43 -4.04
CA ASN A 24 -1.89 11.64 -5.05
C ASN A 24 -2.81 10.85 -5.98
N ASP A 25 -4.08 11.23 -6.07
CA ASP A 25 -5.08 10.48 -6.84
C ASP A 25 -4.72 10.40 -8.33
N GLN A 26 -4.06 11.44 -8.86
CA GLN A 26 -3.58 11.46 -10.25
C GLN A 26 -2.58 10.35 -10.59
N ALA A 27 -1.88 9.81 -9.60
CA ALA A 27 -0.89 8.73 -9.81
C ALA A 27 -1.50 7.33 -9.70
N VAL A 28 -2.75 7.19 -9.23
CA VAL A 28 -3.36 5.88 -8.94
C VAL A 28 -3.44 5.01 -10.18
N GLU A 29 -3.93 5.55 -11.31
CA GLU A 29 -4.07 4.78 -12.55
C GLU A 29 -2.72 4.27 -13.08
N ALA A 30 -1.68 5.11 -13.06
CA ALA A 30 -0.35 4.72 -13.49
C ALA A 30 0.23 3.61 -12.59
N VAL A 31 0.00 3.69 -11.27
CA VAL A 31 0.42 2.66 -10.33
C VAL A 31 -0.37 1.36 -10.53
N ALA A 32 -1.68 1.44 -10.76
CA ALA A 32 -2.54 0.28 -11.02
C ALA A 32 -2.11 -0.44 -12.31
N ALA A 33 -1.83 0.30 -13.38
CA ALA A 33 -1.29 -0.25 -14.62
C ALA A 33 0.04 -0.98 -14.38
N SER A 34 0.95 -0.37 -13.60
CA SER A 34 2.23 -0.99 -13.23
C SER A 34 2.05 -2.28 -12.41
N ILE A 35 1.17 -2.29 -11.43
CA ILE A 35 0.86 -3.47 -10.61
C ILE A 35 0.28 -4.60 -11.49
N ARG A 36 -0.62 -4.29 -12.42
CA ARG A 36 -1.18 -5.29 -13.35
C ARG A 36 -0.12 -5.88 -14.26
N GLN A 37 0.83 -5.08 -14.74
CA GLN A 37 1.86 -5.53 -15.67
C GLN A 37 3.00 -6.28 -14.97
N PHE A 38 3.41 -5.85 -13.77
CA PHE A 38 4.66 -6.31 -13.14
C PHE A 38 4.47 -6.94 -11.75
N GLY A 39 3.25 -6.96 -11.23
CA GLY A 39 2.95 -7.31 -9.85
C GLY A 39 3.43 -6.28 -8.83
N PHE A 40 3.21 -6.57 -7.55
CA PHE A 40 3.71 -5.74 -6.44
C PHE A 40 5.22 -5.89 -6.27
N ARG A 41 5.98 -4.91 -6.78
CA ARG A 41 7.44 -4.85 -6.59
C ARG A 41 7.88 -4.22 -5.26
N GLN A 42 6.97 -3.53 -4.58
CA GLN A 42 7.20 -2.89 -3.29
C GLN A 42 5.99 -3.14 -2.39
N PRO A 43 6.16 -3.68 -1.16
CA PRO A 43 5.07 -3.97 -0.24
C PRO A 43 4.50 -2.70 0.40
N ILE A 44 3.23 -2.74 0.79
CA ILE A 44 2.64 -1.71 1.68
C ILE A 44 3.19 -1.95 3.08
N VAL A 45 3.62 -0.89 3.75
CA VAL A 45 4.08 -0.95 5.15
C VAL A 45 2.95 -0.51 6.03
N VAL A 46 2.59 -1.36 6.98
CA VAL A 46 1.53 -1.12 7.97
C VAL A 46 2.08 -1.25 9.39
N ASP A 47 1.41 -0.61 10.33
CA ASP A 47 1.62 -0.86 11.76
C ASP A 47 0.93 -2.16 12.23
N GLU A 48 1.03 -2.45 13.53
CA GLU A 48 0.45 -3.64 14.15
C GLU A 48 -1.09 -3.71 14.05
N ALA A 49 -1.76 -2.57 13.90
CA ALA A 49 -3.21 -2.47 13.73
C ALA A 49 -3.66 -2.53 12.26
N GLY A 50 -2.70 -2.70 11.33
CA GLY A 50 -2.95 -2.71 9.88
C GLY A 50 -3.07 -1.33 9.25
N VAL A 51 -2.73 -0.25 9.97
CA VAL A 51 -2.81 1.12 9.45
C VAL A 51 -1.61 1.41 8.56
N ILE A 52 -1.85 1.94 7.36
CA ILE A 52 -0.79 2.24 6.40
C ILE A 52 0.14 3.33 6.93
N VAL A 53 1.41 2.97 7.06
CA VAL A 53 2.53 3.89 7.30
C VAL A 53 3.12 4.37 5.97
N CYS A 54 3.25 3.46 5.00
CA CYS A 54 3.74 3.79 3.66
C CYS A 54 3.03 2.96 2.58
N GLY A 55 2.56 3.64 1.52
CA GLY A 55 2.02 2.99 0.33
C GLY A 55 0.57 3.29 0.00
N HIS A 56 -0.03 4.38 0.50
CA HIS A 56 -1.44 4.73 0.21
C HIS A 56 -1.80 4.74 -1.29
N THR A 57 -0.90 5.17 -2.18
CA THR A 57 -1.17 5.10 -3.64
C THR A 57 -1.28 3.66 -4.12
N ARG A 58 -0.41 2.77 -3.62
CA ARG A 58 -0.43 1.34 -3.97
C ARG A 58 -1.66 0.65 -3.40
N TYR A 59 -2.10 1.05 -2.21
CA TYR A 59 -3.38 0.60 -1.64
C TYR A 59 -4.57 1.01 -2.51
N LYS A 60 -4.64 2.28 -2.92
CA LYS A 60 -5.71 2.78 -3.81
C LYS A 60 -5.71 2.13 -5.20
N ALA A 61 -4.56 1.65 -5.65
CA ALA A 61 -4.36 1.07 -6.97
C ALA A 61 -4.56 -0.45 -7.04
N ALA A 62 -4.68 -1.11 -5.88
CA ALA A 62 -4.86 -2.56 -5.74
C ALA A 62 -6.33 -2.93 -5.91
#